data_AF-A0A0Q5VEH0-F1
#
_entry.id   AF-A0A0Q5VEH0-F1
#
_cell.length_a   1.000
_cell.length_b   1.000
_cell.length_c   1.000
_cell.angle_alpha   90.00
_cell.angle_beta   90.00
_cell.angle_gamma   90.00
#
_symmetry.space_group_name_H-M   'P 1'
#
loop_
_entity.id
_entity.type
_entity.pdbx_description
1 polymer ?
#
loop_
_entity_poly.entity_id
_entity_poly.type
_entity_poly.pdbx_seq_one_letter_code
_entity_poly.pdbx_strand_id
1 'polypeptide(L)'
;MEYLVVYGLGAVPLIVLAAIGRPVDRWAVAAIVASVLVETLASPLQIGGWRAGVALTNTALFLILWALAERGERWWLIFAAASQLLTVVSHAWPWITPGIHTWSGVGLRRALWLAFTAFLFIGALEAWLSRRLAQEMRLVQDTRPDPGGHRDMA
;
A
#
# COMPACT_ATOMS: atom_id res chain seq x y z
N MET A 1 -19.47 11.65 7.71
CA MET A 1 -19.07 10.39 8.39
C MET A 1 -18.43 9.38 7.45
N GLU A 2 -18.85 9.25 6.18
CA GLU A 2 -18.25 8.28 5.24
C GLU A 2 -16.73 8.43 5.02
N TYR A 3 -16.20 9.65 4.99
CA TYR A 3 -14.76 9.89 4.80
C TYR A 3 -13.90 9.32 5.95
N LEU A 4 -14.39 9.39 7.19
CA LEU A 4 -13.69 8.88 8.37
C LEU A 4 -13.55 7.36 8.34
N VAL A 5 -14.54 6.66 7.78
CA VAL A 5 -14.52 5.19 7.67
C VAL A 5 -13.55 4.75 6.57
N VAL A 6 -13.55 5.41 5.41
CA VAL A 6 -12.68 5.06 4.28
C VAL A 6 -11.20 5.34 4.59
N TYR A 7 -10.89 6.46 5.26
CA TYR A 7 -9.53 6.75 5.70
C TYR A 7 -9.13 5.97 6.96
N GLY A 8 -10.07 5.74 7.88
CA GLY A 8 -9.84 4.98 9.11
C GLY A 8 -9.56 3.50 8.87
N LEU A 9 -10.24 2.86 7.91
CA LEU A 9 -9.96 1.48 7.51
C LEU A 9 -8.56 1.33 6.90
N GLY A 10 -8.09 2.33 6.17
CA GLY A 10 -6.73 2.34 5.62
C GLY A 10 -5.64 2.46 6.68
N ALA A 11 -5.93 3.02 7.86
CA ALA A 11 -4.92 3.24 8.90
C ALA A 11 -4.40 1.94 9.51
N VAL A 12 -5.28 0.94 9.72
CA VAL A 12 -4.91 -0.35 10.33
C VAL A 12 -3.80 -1.07 9.56
N PRO A 13 -3.94 -1.38 8.25
CA PRO A 13 -2.89 -2.08 7.53
C PRO A 13 -1.61 -1.25 7.40
N LEU A 14 -1.70 0.08 7.35
CA LEU A 14 -0.53 0.96 7.35
C LEU A 14 0.24 0.89 8.66
N ILE A 15 -0.45 0.89 9.81
CA ILE A 15 0.19 0.73 11.13
C ILE A 15 0.87 -0.64 11.24
N VAL A 16 0.20 -1.70 10.80
CA VAL A 16 0.76 -3.06 10.81
C VAL A 16 1.99 -3.12 9.91
N LEU A 17 1.91 -2.66 8.65
CA LEU A 17 3.05 -2.65 7.73
C LEU A 17 4.21 -1.80 8.25
N ALA A 18 3.95 -0.67 8.89
CA ALA A 18 4.99 0.17 9.48
C ALA A 18 5.71 -0.54 10.65
N ALA A 19 4.94 -1.12 11.58
CA ALA A 19 5.47 -1.74 12.78
C ALA A 19 6.20 -3.05 12.44
N ILE A 20 5.56 -3.90 11.64
CA ILE A 20 6.00 -5.29 11.46
C ILE A 20 6.53 -5.65 10.06
N GLY A 21 6.36 -4.78 9.07
CA GLY A 21 6.83 -5.01 7.70
C GLY A 21 8.36 -4.94 7.52
N ARG A 22 8.79 -5.33 6.32
CA ARG A 22 10.16 -5.19 5.80
C ARG A 22 10.48 -3.71 5.52
N PRO A 23 11.76 -3.33 5.30
CA PRO A 23 12.11 -1.94 4.99
C PRO A 23 11.35 -1.37 3.80
N VAL A 24 11.13 -2.17 2.75
CA VAL A 24 10.35 -1.78 1.56
C VAL A 24 8.90 -1.44 1.92
N ASP A 25 8.29 -2.18 2.86
CA ASP A 25 6.93 -1.92 3.31
C ASP A 25 6.82 -0.58 4.02
N ARG A 26 7.82 -0.27 4.85
CA ARG A 26 7.88 1.00 5.57
C ARG A 26 8.03 2.18 4.62
N TRP A 27 8.82 2.02 3.56
CA TRP A 27 8.92 3.02 2.49
C TRP A 27 7.60 3.19 1.73
N ALA A 28 6.89 2.10 1.44
CA ALA A 28 5.58 2.15 0.82
C ALA A 28 4.56 2.87 1.71
N VAL A 29 4.52 2.55 3.01
CA VAL A 29 3.67 3.23 3.99
C VAL A 29 4.01 4.71 4.08
N ALA A 30 5.30 5.06 4.17
CA ALA A 30 5.75 6.45 4.22
C ALA A 30 5.31 7.22 2.97
N ALA A 31 5.43 6.61 1.78
CA ALA A 31 4.97 7.21 0.53
C ALA A 31 3.44 7.43 0.49
N ILE A 32 2.66 6.46 0.97
CA ILE A 32 1.19 6.55 1.04
C ILE A 32 0.75 7.63 2.04
N VAL A 33 1.39 7.69 3.22
CA VAL A 33 1.08 8.73 4.20
C VAL A 33 1.46 10.11 3.66
N ALA A 34 2.64 10.23 3.05
CA ALA A 34 3.09 11.46 2.42
C ALA A 34 2.13 11.90 1.30
N SER A 35 1.64 10.98 0.46
CA SER A 35 0.71 11.34 -0.61
C SER A 35 -0.62 11.88 -0.06
N VAL A 36 -1.15 11.33 1.04
CA VAL A 36 -2.38 11.85 1.66
C VAL A 36 -2.18 13.29 2.17
N LEU A 37 -1.03 13.57 2.79
CA LEU A 37 -0.68 14.91 3.26
C LEU A 37 -0.49 15.88 2.09
N VAL A 38 0.27 15.47 1.07
CA VAL A 38 0.54 16.27 -0.13
C VAL A 38 -0.74 16.52 -0.91
N GLU A 39 -1.67 15.56 -1.02
CA GLU A 39 -2.93 15.74 -1.72
C GLU A 39 -3.78 16.85 -1.07
N THR A 40 -3.76 16.96 0.26
CA THR A 40 -4.45 18.03 0.97
C THR A 40 -3.91 19.41 0.56
N LEU A 41 -2.57 19.54 0.46
CA LEU A 41 -1.89 20.76 0.04
C LEU A 41 -2.01 21.03 -1.47
N ALA A 42 -2.11 19.98 -2.29
CA ALA A 42 -2.21 20.06 -3.74
C ALA A 42 -3.66 20.20 -4.25
N SER A 43 -4.65 20.02 -3.36
CA SER A 43 -6.08 20.15 -3.68
C SER A 43 -6.53 21.48 -4.30
N PRO A 44 -5.96 22.66 -3.95
CA PRO A 44 -6.33 23.93 -4.59
C PRO A 44 -5.71 24.10 -5.99
N LEU A 45 -4.71 23.29 -6.37
CA LEU A 45 -4.06 23.38 -7.67
C LEU A 45 -4.96 22.76 -8.76
N GLN A 46 -5.71 23.62 -9.43
CA GLN A 46 -6.65 23.25 -10.48
C GLN A 46 -6.39 24.04 -11.77
N ILE A 47 -6.51 23.38 -12.92
CA ILE A 47 -6.35 23.99 -14.25
C ILE A 47 -7.66 23.76 -15.01
N GLY A 48 -8.44 24.81 -15.25
CA GLY A 48 -9.72 24.69 -15.97
C GLY A 48 -10.71 23.71 -15.32
N GLY A 49 -10.74 23.63 -13.97
CA GLY A 49 -11.55 22.68 -13.22
C GLY A 49 -10.98 21.26 -13.11
N TRP A 50 -9.89 20.96 -13.81
CA TRP A 50 -9.14 19.71 -13.65
C TRP A 50 -8.23 19.78 -12.43
N ARG A 51 -8.32 18.77 -11.54
CA ARG A 51 -7.56 18.70 -10.27
C ARG A 51 -6.10 18.26 -10.50
N ALA A 52 -5.34 19.10 -11.21
CA ALA A 52 -3.97 18.83 -11.64
C ALA A 52 -3.03 18.43 -10.47
N GLY A 53 -3.13 19.09 -9.31
CA GLY A 53 -2.31 18.75 -8.15
C GLY A 53 -2.55 17.34 -7.61
N VAL A 54 -3.81 16.90 -7.61
CA VAL A 54 -4.18 15.54 -7.18
C VAL A 54 -3.72 14.50 -8.19
N ALA A 55 -3.84 14.80 -9.49
CA ALA A 55 -3.32 13.95 -10.54
C ALA A 55 -1.80 13.74 -10.40
N LEU A 56 -1.04 14.83 -10.23
CA LEU A 56 0.41 14.76 -10.02
C LEU A 56 0.79 13.97 -8.77
N THR A 57 0.07 14.17 -7.66
CA THR A 57 0.30 13.43 -6.41
C THR A 57 0.07 11.93 -6.62
N ASN A 58 -1.01 11.55 -7.31
CA ASN A 58 -1.30 10.14 -7.60
C ASN A 58 -0.27 9.52 -8.55
N THR A 59 0.23 10.29 -9.52
CA THR A 59 1.29 9.85 -10.44
C THR A 59 2.60 9.65 -9.68
N ALA A 60 2.98 10.57 -8.80
CA ALA A 60 4.17 10.42 -7.96
C ALA A 60 4.06 9.18 -7.07
N LEU A 61 2.91 8.97 -6.42
CA LEU A 61 2.68 7.75 -5.62
C LEU A 61 2.80 6.49 -6.46
N PHE A 62 2.21 6.46 -7.66
CA PHE A 62 2.33 5.33 -8.59
C PHE A 62 3.80 5.01 -8.88
N LEU A 63 4.60 6.00 -9.25
CA LEU A 63 6.01 5.80 -9.60
C LEU A 63 6.82 5.27 -8.41
N ILE A 64 6.56 5.77 -7.20
CA ILE A 64 7.21 5.28 -5.99
C ILE A 64 6.82 3.83 -5.73
N LEU A 65 5.53 3.49 -5.77
CA LEU A 65 5.05 2.13 -5.54
C LEU A 65 5.55 1.16 -6.60
N TRP A 66 5.61 1.60 -7.87
CA TRP A 66 6.19 0.84 -8.97
C TRP A 66 7.67 0.52 -8.71
N ALA A 67 8.48 1.53 -8.37
CA ALA A 67 9.89 1.33 -8.06
C ALA A 67 10.12 0.43 -6.83
N LEU A 68 9.22 0.50 -5.83
CA LEU A 68 9.25 -0.41 -4.68
C LEU A 68 8.80 -1.83 -5.05
N ALA A 69 7.84 -1.99 -5.95
CA ALA A 69 7.38 -3.29 -6.44
C ALA A 69 8.50 -4.02 -7.21
N GLU A 70 9.25 -3.31 -8.06
CA GLU A 70 10.39 -3.87 -8.79
C GLU A 70 11.53 -4.33 -7.88
N ARG A 71 11.70 -3.70 -6.71
CA ARG A 71 12.81 -4.00 -5.77
C ARG A 71 12.42 -4.92 -4.63
N GLY A 72 11.15 -4.96 -4.27
CA GLY A 72 10.67 -5.54 -3.02
C GLY A 72 10.34 -7.02 -3.05
N GLU A 73 10.20 -7.60 -4.25
CA GLU A 73 9.68 -8.97 -4.46
C GLU A 73 8.38 -9.24 -3.68
N ARG A 74 7.57 -8.20 -3.43
CA ARG A 74 6.29 -8.32 -2.72
C ARG A 74 5.13 -8.17 -3.70
N TRP A 75 4.38 -9.24 -3.85
CA TRP A 75 3.28 -9.32 -4.81
C TRP A 75 2.18 -8.28 -4.54
N TRP A 76 1.89 -7.93 -3.27
CA TRP A 76 0.87 -6.94 -2.95
C TRP A 76 1.25 -5.53 -3.46
N LEU A 77 2.55 -5.20 -3.55
CA LEU A 77 3.01 -3.92 -4.10
C LEU A 77 2.70 -3.81 -5.59
N ILE A 78 2.75 -4.93 -6.33
CA ILE A 78 2.41 -4.97 -7.75
C ILE A 78 0.94 -4.60 -7.94
N PHE A 79 0.04 -5.20 -7.15
CA PHE A 79 -1.39 -4.89 -7.21
C PHE A 79 -1.72 -3.48 -6.70
N ALA A 80 -1.01 -3.01 -5.68
CA ALA A 80 -1.11 -1.63 -5.21
C ALA A 80 -0.68 -0.63 -6.29
N ALA A 81 0.46 -0.86 -6.95
CA ALA A 81 0.94 -0.05 -8.07
C ALA A 81 -0.03 -0.09 -9.26
N ALA A 82 -0.57 -1.26 -9.61
CA ALA A 82 -1.56 -1.39 -10.69
C ALA A 82 -2.86 -0.62 -10.38
N SER A 83 -3.37 -0.71 -9.15
CA SER A 83 -4.56 0.05 -8.71
C SER A 83 -4.30 1.56 -8.76
N GLN A 84 -3.08 1.97 -8.39
CA GLN A 84 -2.66 3.36 -8.46
C GLN A 84 -2.50 3.85 -9.91
N LEU A 85 -2.00 3.00 -10.81
CA LEU A 85 -1.93 3.31 -12.25
C LEU A 85 -3.33 3.55 -12.83
N LEU A 86 -4.29 2.66 -12.52
CA LEU A 86 -5.69 2.87 -12.92
C LEU A 86 -6.25 4.18 -12.36
N THR A 87 -5.85 4.56 -11.15
CA THR A 87 -6.24 5.84 -10.54
C THR A 87 -5.65 7.02 -11.31
N VAL A 88 -4.38 6.94 -11.73
CA VAL A 88 -3.73 7.95 -12.58
C VAL A 88 -4.43 8.07 -13.93
N VAL A 89 -4.70 6.94 -14.61
CA VAL A 89 -5.41 6.92 -15.89
C VAL A 89 -6.82 7.51 -15.75
N SER A 90 -7.51 7.26 -14.63
CA SER A 90 -8.84 7.83 -14.38
C SER A 90 -8.87 9.37 -14.32
N HIS A 91 -7.73 10.03 -14.08
CA HIS A 91 -7.63 11.49 -14.11
C HIS A 91 -7.67 12.06 -15.52
N ALA A 92 -7.38 11.24 -16.55
CA ALA A 92 -7.50 11.62 -17.95
C ALA A 92 -8.94 11.52 -18.49
N TRP A 93 -9.84 10.86 -17.74
CA TRP A 93 -11.23 10.62 -18.14
C TRP A 93 -12.00 11.87 -18.60
N PRO A 94 -11.89 13.05 -17.92
CA PRO A 94 -12.60 14.25 -18.34
C PRO A 94 -12.25 14.74 -19.75
N TRP A 95 -11.06 14.42 -20.26
CA TRP A 95 -10.64 14.80 -21.61
C TRP A 95 -11.13 13.84 -22.69
N ILE A 96 -11.34 12.57 -22.33
CA ILE A 96 -11.76 11.51 -23.27
C ILE A 96 -13.26 11.58 -23.52
N THR A 97 -14.06 11.82 -22.46
CA THR A 97 -15.52 11.84 -22.56
C THR A 97 -16.11 13.11 -21.96
N PRO A 98 -15.98 14.26 -22.65
CA PRO A 98 -16.59 15.52 -22.22
C PRO A 98 -18.13 15.39 -22.29
N GLY A 99 -18.75 14.99 -21.17
CA GLY A 99 -20.20 14.76 -21.07
C GLY A 99 -20.60 13.68 -20.07
N ILE A 100 -19.69 12.76 -19.73
CA ILE A 100 -19.93 11.79 -18.65
C ILE A 100 -19.86 12.52 -17.30
N HIS A 101 -20.90 12.33 -16.47
CA HIS A 101 -21.08 13.00 -15.19
C HIS A 101 -19.87 12.79 -14.26
N THR A 102 -19.42 13.88 -13.63
CA THR A 102 -18.37 13.94 -12.60
C THR A 102 -18.51 12.86 -11.50
N TRP A 103 -19.74 12.44 -11.23
CA TRP A 103 -20.08 11.36 -10.30
C TRP A 103 -19.45 10.00 -10.65
N SER A 104 -19.41 9.61 -11.92
CA SER A 104 -18.85 8.32 -12.35
C SER A 104 -17.34 8.23 -12.09
N GLY A 105 -16.60 9.31 -12.35
CA GLY A 105 -15.17 9.39 -12.11
C GLY A 105 -14.82 9.39 -10.62
N VAL A 106 -15.64 10.03 -9.78
CA VAL A 106 -15.49 9.96 -8.32
C VAL A 106 -15.78 8.54 -7.81
N GLY A 107 -16.84 7.90 -8.30
CA GLY A 107 -17.18 6.52 -7.96
C GLY A 107 -16.07 5.53 -8.31
N LEU A 108 -15.52 5.62 -9.53
CA LEU A 108 -14.41 4.80 -9.98
C LEU A 108 -13.17 4.97 -9.08
N ARG A 109 -12.77 6.22 -8.79
CA ARG A 109 -11.61 6.48 -7.92
C ARG A 109 -11.82 5.96 -6.50
N ARG A 110 -13.05 6.03 -5.97
CA ARG A 110 -13.39 5.43 -4.66
C ARG A 110 -13.26 3.90 -4.72
N ALA A 111 -13.76 3.26 -5.76
CA ALA A 111 -13.64 1.81 -5.94
C ALA A 111 -12.16 1.38 -6.05
N LEU A 112 -11.35 2.13 -6.80
CA LEU A 112 -9.91 1.90 -6.92
C LEU A 112 -9.18 2.09 -5.59
N TRP A 113 -9.56 3.09 -4.81
CA TRP A 113 -9.00 3.30 -3.46
C TRP A 113 -9.36 2.15 -2.50
N LEU A 114 -10.58 1.61 -2.59
CA LEU A 114 -10.97 0.43 -1.82
C LEU A 114 -10.18 -0.81 -2.24
N ALA A 115 -9.99 -1.04 -3.54
CA ALA A 115 -9.15 -2.12 -4.04
C ALA A 115 -7.70 -1.98 -3.54
N PHE A 116 -7.14 -0.77 -3.63
CA PHE A 116 -5.82 -0.44 -3.09
C PHE A 116 -5.73 -0.77 -1.59
N THR A 117 -6.73 -0.35 -0.81
CA THR A 117 -6.79 -0.62 0.64
C THR A 117 -6.88 -2.12 0.94
N ALA A 118 -7.64 -2.88 0.15
CA ALA A 118 -7.72 -4.33 0.30
C ALA A 118 -6.34 -4.99 0.08
N PHE A 119 -5.56 -4.54 -0.90
CA PHE A 119 -4.19 -5.04 -1.11
C PHE A 119 -3.24 -4.66 0.04
N LEU A 120 -3.41 -3.49 0.67
CA LEU A 120 -2.67 -3.15 1.88
C LEU A 120 -2.97 -4.11 3.03
N PHE A 121 -4.24 -4.49 3.23
CA PHE A 121 -4.63 -5.48 4.22
C PHE A 121 -3.98 -6.83 3.97
N ILE A 122 -3.92 -7.27 2.71
CA ILE A 122 -3.28 -8.54 2.39
C ILE A 122 -1.76 -8.45 2.61
N GLY A 123 -1.13 -7.33 2.24
CA GLY A 123 0.29 -7.11 2.52
C GLY A 123 0.62 -7.11 4.02
N ALA A 124 -0.27 -6.54 4.84
CA ALA A 124 -0.18 -6.55 6.30
C ALA A 124 -0.37 -7.97 6.88
N LEU A 125 -1.33 -8.74 6.37
CA LEU A 125 -1.56 -10.13 6.74
C LEU A 125 -0.33 -10.99 6.43
N GLU A 126 0.25 -10.85 5.24
CA GLU A 126 1.47 -11.56 4.85
C GLU A 126 2.63 -11.22 5.80
N ALA A 127 2.84 -9.94 6.12
CA ALA A 127 3.89 -9.53 7.05
C ALA A 127 3.70 -10.13 8.46
N TRP A 128 2.45 -10.21 8.92
CA TRP A 128 2.12 -10.85 10.19
C TRP A 128 2.36 -12.36 10.17
N LEU A 129 1.90 -13.06 9.13
CA LEU A 129 2.10 -14.50 8.96
C LEU A 129 3.59 -14.85 8.88
N SER A 130 4.38 -14.12 8.10
CA SER A 130 5.83 -14.35 7.99
C SER A 130 6.54 -14.23 9.34
N ARG A 131 6.17 -13.25 10.17
CA ARG A 131 6.74 -13.12 11.51
C ARG A 131 6.35 -14.26 12.44
N ARG A 132 5.07 -14.64 12.43
CA ARG A 132 4.56 -15.72 13.28
C ARG A 132 5.25 -17.05 12.95
N LEU A 133 5.37 -17.39 11.67
CA LEU A 133 6.06 -18.59 11.23
C LEU A 133 7.54 -18.59 11.63
N ALA A 134 8.23 -17.45 11.51
CA ALA A 134 9.62 -17.33 11.94
C ALA A 134 9.80 -17.52 13.45
N GLN A 135 8.82 -17.10 14.27
CA GLN A 135 8.83 -17.32 15.73
C GLN A 135 8.60 -18.80 16.06
N GLU A 136 7.62 -19.44 15.43
CA GLU A 136 7.32 -20.86 15.62
C GLU A 136 8.52 -21.74 15.25
N MET A 137 9.21 -21.44 14.15
CA MET A 137 10.44 -22.16 13.76
C MET A 137 11.58 -22.01 14.76
N ARG A 138 11.76 -20.83 15.37
CA ARG A 138 12.78 -20.60 16.40
C ARG A 138 12.50 -21.40 17.67
N LEU A 139 11.24 -21.45 18.10
CA LEU A 139 10.84 -22.25 19.27
C LEU A 139 11.09 -23.74 19.04
N VAL A 140 10.73 -24.26 17.87
CA VAL A 140 11.00 -25.66 17.49
C VAL A 140 12.51 -25.95 17.50
N GLN A 141 13.33 -25.03 16.99
CA GLN A 141 14.78 -25.19 16.98
C GLN A 141 15.38 -25.23 18.39
N ASP A 142 14.90 -24.40 19.30
CA ASP A 142 15.39 -24.33 20.70
C ASP A 142 14.98 -25.58 21.52
N THR A 143 13.81 -26.15 21.24
CA THR A 143 13.35 -27.41 21.88
C THR A 143 14.00 -28.67 21.33
N ARG A 144 14.79 -28.58 20.26
CA ARG A 144 15.44 -29.76 19.65
C ARG A 144 16.71 -30.09 20.44
N PRO A 145 16.80 -31.27 21.09
CA PRO A 145 18.00 -31.64 21.85
C PRO A 145 19.22 -31.68 20.93
N ASP A 146 20.35 -31.13 21.41
CA ASP A 146 21.61 -31.12 20.66
C ASP A 146 22.09 -32.57 20.43
N PRO A 147 22.14 -33.06 19.18
CA PRO A 147 22.62 -34.41 18.89
C PRO A 147 24.13 -34.60 19.18
N GLY A 148 24.87 -33.54 19.52
CA GLY A 148 26.31 -33.56 19.78
C GLY A 148 26.75 -33.73 21.24
N GLY A 149 25.84 -33.60 22.22
CA GLY A 149 26.19 -33.51 23.65
C GLY A 149 26.69 -34.78 24.36
N HIS A 150 27.14 -35.80 23.63
CA HIS A 150 27.64 -37.06 24.18
C HIS A 150 29.07 -37.43 23.76
N ARG A 151 29.82 -36.51 23.13
CA ARG A 151 31.20 -36.78 22.69
C ARG A 151 32.32 -36.35 23.66
N ASP A 152 31.99 -35.72 24.79
CA ASP A 152 33.00 -35.11 25.69
C ASP A 152 33.26 -35.91 26.99
N MET A 153 32.94 -37.20 27.04
CA MET A 153 33.20 -38.06 28.22
C MET A 153 34.06 -39.29 27.93
N ALA A 154 34.90 -39.26 26.89
CA ALA A 154 35.85 -40.33 26.58
C ALA A 154 37.30 -39.85 26.70
#